data_AF-A0A8K1D5H7-F1
#
_entry.id   AF-A0A8K1D5H7-F1
#
_cell.length_a   1.000
_cell.length_b   1.000
_cell.length_c   1.000
_cell.angle_alpha   90.00
_cell.angle_beta   90.00
_cell.angle_gamma   90.00
#
_symmetry.space_group_name_H-M   'P 1'
#
loop_
_entity.id
_entity.type
_entity.pdbx_description
1 polymer ?
#
loop_
_entity_poly.entity_id
_entity_poly.type
_entity_poly.pdbx_seq_one_letter_code
_entity_poly.pdbx_strand_id
1 'polypeptide(L)'
;AAEVAAHGREMLRRVRAGQMETKEGVSLLQVRSLSLLSYLQDLALLVGTKTRGGSLNCPGGARERLMETRVVLEKLRPLEQRLKYHLEKLLRAATSGGRGAEDPLSFRPAPSNMAAQDDNEDDDDDEGQGGGAKAPGLGGGRRYVPPRLVPVNY
;
A
#
# COMPACT_ATOMS: atom_id res chain seq x y z
N ALA A 1 5.66 18.44 31.50
CA ALA A 1 6.20 17.07 31.44
C ALA A 1 5.20 16.03 31.98
N ALA A 2 4.66 16.21 33.20
CA ALA A 2 3.67 15.30 33.77
C ALA A 2 2.34 15.24 32.97
N GLU A 3 1.85 16.37 32.47
CA GLU A 3 0.62 16.44 31.67
C GLU A 3 0.72 15.68 30.34
N VAL A 4 1.80 15.85 29.59
CA VAL A 4 1.96 15.18 28.28
C VAL A 4 2.09 13.66 28.46
N ALA A 5 2.75 13.22 29.52
CA ALA A 5 2.81 11.81 29.90
C ALA A 5 1.43 11.28 30.37
N ALA A 6 0.62 12.11 31.03
CA ALA A 6 -0.74 11.76 31.40
C ALA A 6 -1.65 11.63 30.18
N HIS A 7 -1.48 12.51 29.19
CA HIS A 7 -2.23 12.48 27.94
C HIS A 7 -1.92 11.22 27.11
N GLY A 8 -0.64 10.83 27.01
CA GLY A 8 -0.23 9.57 26.36
C GLY A 8 -0.77 8.32 27.07
N ARG A 9 -0.82 8.34 28.41
CA ARG A 9 -1.43 7.24 29.20
C ARG A 9 -2.94 7.16 29.02
N GLU A 10 -3.63 8.29 28.94
CA GLU A 10 -5.08 8.33 28.71
C GLU A 10 -5.42 7.85 27.29
N MET A 11 -4.63 8.23 26.29
CA MET A 11 -4.72 7.70 24.92
C MET A 11 -4.57 6.17 24.89
N LEU A 12 -3.55 5.62 25.56
CA LEU A 12 -3.35 4.17 25.67
C LEU A 12 -4.50 3.47 26.39
N ARG A 13 -5.05 4.10 27.43
CA ARG A 13 -6.20 3.58 28.19
C ARG A 13 -7.44 3.50 27.31
N ARG A 14 -7.71 4.53 26.51
CA ARG A 14 -8.84 4.59 25.58
C ARG A 14 -8.72 3.58 24.43
N VAL A 15 -7.51 3.38 23.91
CA VAL A 15 -7.23 2.35 22.91
C VAL A 15 -7.45 0.94 23.48
N ARG A 16 -6.94 0.65 24.69
CA ARG A 16 -7.18 -0.66 25.35
C ARG A 16 -8.63 -0.89 25.73
N ALA A 17 -9.37 0.17 26.06
CA ALA A 17 -10.79 0.11 26.37
C ALA A 17 -11.68 -0.05 25.12
N GLY A 18 -11.10 -0.12 23.91
CA GLY A 18 -11.87 -0.22 22.66
C GLY A 18 -12.72 1.02 22.35
N GLN A 19 -12.46 2.12 23.05
CA GLN A 19 -13.19 3.40 22.88
C GLN A 19 -12.74 4.15 21.62
N MET A 20 -11.71 3.65 20.95
CA MET A 20 -11.28 4.08 19.62
C MET A 20 -11.70 2.98 18.64
N GLU A 21 -12.50 3.33 17.64
CA GLU A 21 -13.00 2.38 16.64
C GLU A 21 -11.85 1.95 15.71
N THR A 22 -11.11 0.90 16.10
CA THR A 22 -10.02 0.31 15.30
C THR A 22 -10.53 -0.83 14.41
N LYS A 23 -11.78 -0.77 13.95
CA LYS A 23 -12.43 -1.86 13.19
C LYS A 23 -11.72 -2.20 11.88
N GLU A 24 -11.03 -1.24 11.26
CA GLU A 24 -10.24 -1.45 10.04
C GLU A 24 -8.72 -1.63 10.30
N GLY A 25 -8.33 -1.75 11.57
CA GLY A 25 -6.93 -1.72 11.98
C GLY A 25 -6.34 -0.30 11.98
N VAL A 26 -5.16 -0.13 12.58
CA VAL A 26 -4.45 1.15 12.53
C VAL A 26 -3.76 1.25 11.17
N SER A 27 -4.18 2.21 10.35
CA SER A 27 -3.50 2.49 9.07
C SER A 27 -2.01 2.68 9.30
N LEU A 28 -1.17 2.09 8.43
CA LEU A 28 0.29 2.27 8.47
C LEU A 28 0.67 3.75 8.54
N LEU A 29 -0.11 4.60 7.85
CA LEU A 29 0.08 6.05 7.84
C LEU A 29 -0.14 6.66 9.23
N GLN A 30 -1.13 6.16 9.97
CA GLN A 30 -1.43 6.59 11.33
C GLN A 30 -0.39 6.08 12.33
N VAL A 31 0.11 4.86 12.16
CA VAL A 31 1.24 4.33 12.95
C VAL A 31 2.46 5.23 12.81
N ARG A 32 2.81 5.64 11.59
CA ARG A 32 3.95 6.55 11.35
C ARG A 32 3.78 7.88 12.09
N SER A 33 2.60 8.50 11.94
CA SER A 33 2.26 9.77 12.60
C SER A 33 2.38 9.69 14.13
N LEU A 34 1.75 8.68 14.74
CA LEU A 34 1.76 8.49 16.19
C LEU A 34 3.15 8.11 16.72
N SER A 35 3.93 7.34 15.95
CA SER A 35 5.31 6.99 16.31
C SER A 35 6.24 8.22 16.28
N LEU A 36 6.09 9.08 15.26
CA LEU A 36 6.82 10.36 15.19
C LEU A 36 6.45 11.28 16.36
N LEU A 37 5.16 11.37 16.70
CA LEU A 37 4.72 12.16 17.86
C LEU A 37 5.34 11.66 19.16
N SER A 38 5.32 10.34 19.36
CA SER A 38 5.93 9.71 20.55
C SER A 38 7.45 9.95 20.60
N TYR A 39 8.14 9.88 19.46
CA TYR A 39 9.56 10.21 19.34
C TYR A 39 9.86 11.66 19.73
N LEU A 40 9.08 12.62 19.21
CA LEU A 40 9.23 14.04 19.55
C LEU A 40 8.95 14.31 21.04
N GLN A 41 7.96 13.62 21.62
CA GLN A 41 7.66 13.74 23.03
C GLN A 41 8.81 13.25 23.91
N ASP A 42 9.37 12.07 23.64
CA ASP A 42 10.50 11.54 24.39
C ASP A 42 11.77 12.38 24.19
N LEU A 43 11.97 12.93 22.99
CA LEU A 43 13.07 13.87 22.71
C LEU A 43 12.92 15.18 23.50
N ALA A 44 11.72 15.77 23.50
CA ALA A 44 11.43 16.99 24.26
C ALA A 44 11.62 16.78 25.76
N LEU A 45 11.26 15.60 26.29
CA LEU A 45 11.54 15.23 27.67
C LEU A 45 13.05 15.19 27.95
N LEU A 46 13.85 14.56 27.07
CA LEU A 46 15.30 14.47 27.21
C LEU A 46 15.98 15.85 27.20
N VAL A 47 15.57 16.72 26.28
CA VAL A 47 16.06 18.10 26.18
C VAL A 47 15.65 18.90 27.41
N GLY A 48 14.39 18.77 27.85
CA GLY A 48 13.89 19.42 29.06
C GLY A 48 14.63 18.99 30.33
N THR A 49 15.05 17.73 30.43
CA THR A 49 15.85 17.28 31.57
C THR A 49 17.30 17.73 31.49
N LYS A 50 17.85 17.80 30.27
CA LYS A 50 19.22 18.27 30.05
C LYS A 50 19.41 19.75 30.33
N THR A 51 18.47 20.57 29.88
CA THR A 51 18.48 22.01 30.13
C THR A 51 18.37 22.36 31.62
N ARG A 52 17.81 21.46 32.43
CA ARG A 52 17.74 21.58 33.90
C ARG A 52 18.98 21.04 34.63
N GLY A 53 20.04 20.67 33.90
CA GLY A 53 21.26 20.06 34.47
C GLY A 53 21.12 18.58 34.83
N GLY A 54 20.04 17.92 34.42
CA GLY A 54 19.81 16.50 34.66
C GLY A 54 20.72 15.58 33.84
N SER A 55 20.91 14.35 34.32
CA SER A 55 21.60 13.30 33.55
C SER A 55 20.73 12.83 32.36
N LEU A 56 21.34 12.17 31.37
CA LEU A 56 20.60 11.55 30.27
C LEU A 56 19.80 10.31 30.72
N ASN A 57 20.12 9.77 31.89
CA ASN A 57 19.38 8.65 32.49
C ASN A 57 18.14 9.20 33.21
N CYS A 58 17.22 9.74 32.41
CA CYS A 58 16.01 10.34 32.94
C CYS A 58 15.15 9.28 33.65
N PRO A 59 14.61 9.55 34.86
CA PRO A 59 13.68 8.65 35.53
C PRO A 59 12.48 8.39 34.63
N GLY A 60 12.27 7.11 34.27
CA GLY A 60 11.20 6.71 33.37
C GLY A 60 11.65 6.28 31.96
N GLY A 61 12.94 6.06 31.70
CA GLY A 61 13.40 5.29 30.52
C GLY A 61 13.13 5.94 29.16
N ALA A 62 13.06 7.28 29.10
CA ALA A 62 12.78 8.02 27.87
C ALA A 62 13.83 7.80 26.79
N ARG A 63 15.10 7.56 27.18
CA ARG A 63 16.19 7.27 26.24
C ARG A 63 15.97 5.93 25.55
N GLU A 64 15.63 4.90 26.32
CA GLU A 64 15.40 3.54 25.82
C GLU A 64 14.19 3.52 24.88
N ARG A 65 13.08 4.15 25.25
CA ARG A 65 11.91 4.32 24.36
C ARG A 65 12.24 5.08 23.07
N LEU A 66 13.10 6.10 23.15
CA LEU A 66 13.53 6.85 21.97
C LEU A 66 14.29 5.94 20.99
N MET A 67 15.18 5.09 21.51
CA MET A 67 15.90 4.11 20.69
C MET A 67 14.96 3.06 20.08
N GLU A 68 14.03 2.53 20.87
CA GLU A 68 13.01 1.59 20.39
C GLU A 68 12.18 2.21 19.25
N THR A 69 11.66 3.42 19.47
CA THR A 69 10.85 4.14 18.49
C THR A 69 11.65 4.44 17.21
N ARG A 70 12.95 4.74 17.33
CA ARG A 70 13.83 4.92 16.18
C ARG A 70 13.95 3.64 15.34
N VAL A 71 14.15 2.50 16.00
CA VAL A 71 14.21 1.19 15.32
C VAL A 71 12.87 0.88 14.65
N VAL A 72 11.73 1.16 15.31
CA VAL A 72 10.41 0.99 14.72
C VAL A 72 10.26 1.84 13.45
N LEU A 73 10.63 3.12 13.48
CA LEU A 73 10.59 4.00 12.31
C LEU A 73 11.51 3.51 11.17
N GLU A 74 12.66 2.93 11.48
CA GLU A 74 13.54 2.32 10.48
C GLU A 74 12.91 1.10 9.81
N LYS A 75 12.23 0.26 10.60
CA LYS A 75 11.55 -0.94 10.09
C LYS A 75 10.23 -0.64 9.37
N LEU A 76 9.64 0.54 9.57
CA LEU A 76 8.47 1.00 8.84
C LEU A 76 8.79 1.41 7.38
N ARG A 77 10.01 1.86 7.08
CA ARG A 77 10.40 2.35 5.73
C ARG A 77 10.08 1.39 4.57
N PRO A 78 10.42 0.09 4.62
CA PRO A 78 10.09 -0.83 3.52
C PRO A 78 8.57 -1.00 3.34
N LEU A 79 7.79 -0.95 4.42
CA LEU A 79 6.33 -1.02 4.33
C LEU A 79 5.75 0.23 3.67
N GLU A 80 6.30 1.41 3.99
CA GLU A 80 5.92 2.68 3.37
C GLU A 80 6.21 2.70 1.87
N GLN A 81 7.34 2.14 1.44
CA GLN A 81 7.67 2.01 0.01
C GLN A 81 6.67 1.12 -0.72
N ARG A 82 6.29 -0.02 -0.12
CA ARG A 82 5.28 -0.91 -0.69
C ARG A 82 3.92 -0.24 -0.78
N LEU A 83 3.51 0.50 0.26
CA LEU A 83 2.25 1.24 0.26
C LEU A 83 2.25 2.35 -0.79
N LYS A 84 3.33 3.12 -0.90
CA LYS A 84 3.51 4.13 -1.94
C LYS A 84 3.31 3.54 -3.34
N TYR A 85 3.98 2.42 -3.63
CA TYR A 85 3.83 1.75 -4.92
C TYR A 85 2.38 1.34 -5.21
N HIS A 86 1.67 0.77 -4.23
CA HIS A 86 0.28 0.37 -4.41
C HIS A 86 -0.63 1.57 -4.66
N LEU A 87 -0.43 2.68 -3.94
CA LEU A 87 -1.16 3.92 -4.17
C LEU A 87 -0.88 4.50 -5.56
N GLU A 88 0.39 4.53 -5.98
CA GLU A 88 0.78 4.99 -7.32
C GLU A 88 0.18 4.11 -8.43
N LYS A 89 0.16 2.78 -8.25
CA LYS A 89 -0.47 1.85 -9.20
C LYS A 89 -1.97 2.12 -9.33
N LEU A 90 -2.68 2.27 -8.21
CA LEU A 90 -4.11 2.54 -8.21
C LEU A 90 -4.42 3.92 -8.81
N LEU A 91 -3.63 4.94 -8.47
CA LEU A 91 -3.78 6.28 -9.03
C LEU A 91 -3.52 6.28 -10.54
N ARG A 92 -2.51 5.53 -11.02
CA ARG A 92 -2.25 5.36 -12.45
C ARG A 92 -3.40 4.66 -13.16
N ALA A 93 -3.93 3.58 -12.59
CA ALA A 93 -5.07 2.87 -13.17
C ALA A 93 -6.34 3.73 -13.26
N ALA A 94 -6.60 4.55 -12.24
CA ALA A 94 -7.73 5.48 -12.22
C ALA A 94 -7.57 6.64 -13.21
N THR A 95 -6.36 7.21 -13.30
CA THR A 95 -6.05 8.32 -14.22
C THR A 95 -5.91 7.89 -15.68
N SER A 96 -5.49 6.64 -15.96
CA SER A 96 -5.26 6.12 -17.31
C SER A 96 -6.43 5.33 -17.89
N GLY A 97 -7.62 5.36 -17.27
CA GLY A 97 -8.83 4.74 -17.84
C GLY A 97 -8.79 3.20 -17.90
N GLY A 98 -8.23 2.52 -16.90
CA GLY A 98 -8.43 1.08 -16.70
C GLY A 98 -7.62 0.11 -17.58
N ARG A 99 -6.67 0.58 -18.40
CA ARG A 99 -5.71 -0.29 -19.10
C ARG A 99 -4.29 0.17 -18.82
N GLY A 100 -3.64 -0.51 -17.87
CA GLY A 100 -2.22 -0.32 -17.61
C GLY A 100 -1.42 -0.76 -18.84
N ALA A 101 -0.80 0.20 -19.52
CA ALA A 101 0.19 -0.08 -20.56
C ALA A 101 1.42 -0.86 -20.04
N GLU A 102 1.52 -1.07 -18.73
CA GLU A 102 2.67 -1.63 -18.02
C GLU A 102 2.24 -2.54 -16.85
N ASP A 103 1.23 -3.40 -17.03
CA ASP A 103 0.93 -4.43 -16.02
C ASP A 103 1.67 -5.74 -16.37
N PRO A 104 2.73 -6.14 -15.65
CA PRO A 104 3.50 -7.36 -15.96
C PRO A 104 2.67 -8.66 -15.81
N LEU A 105 1.49 -8.58 -15.19
CA LEU A 105 0.52 -9.69 -15.12
C LEU A 105 -0.41 -9.77 -16.34
N SER A 106 -0.41 -8.76 -17.22
CA SER A 106 -1.14 -8.79 -18.50
C SER A 106 -0.60 -9.83 -19.47
N PHE A 107 0.63 -10.32 -19.26
CA PHE A 107 1.26 -11.41 -20.00
C PHE A 107 0.88 -12.80 -19.48
N ARG A 108 -0.04 -12.91 -18.51
CA ARG A 108 -0.54 -14.22 -18.10
C ARG A 108 -1.20 -14.90 -19.30
N PRO A 109 -0.88 -16.18 -19.59
CA PRO A 109 -1.58 -16.92 -20.63
C PRO A 109 -3.08 -16.85 -20.36
N ALA A 110 -3.86 -16.48 -21.37
CA ALA A 110 -5.32 -16.55 -21.34
C ALA A 110 -5.74 -17.93 -21.88
N PRO A 111 -5.93 -18.97 -21.04
CA PRO A 111 -6.27 -20.32 -21.51
C PRO A 111 -7.64 -20.38 -22.18
N SER A 112 -8.50 -19.37 -21.96
CA SER A 112 -9.77 -19.20 -22.70
C SER A 112 -9.57 -18.99 -24.20
N ASN A 113 -8.41 -18.48 -24.64
CA ASN A 113 -8.07 -18.36 -26.07
C ASN A 113 -7.58 -19.68 -26.69
N MET A 114 -7.36 -20.73 -25.88
CA MET A 114 -7.05 -22.08 -26.38
C MET A 114 -8.27 -22.99 -26.46
N ALA A 115 -9.40 -22.61 -25.87
CA ALA A 115 -10.63 -23.34 -26.07
C ALA A 115 -11.06 -23.12 -27.52
N ALA A 116 -10.81 -24.13 -28.37
CA ALA A 116 -11.48 -24.23 -29.65
C ALA A 116 -12.97 -24.09 -29.36
N GLN A 117 -13.58 -23.09 -29.97
CA GLN A 117 -15.01 -22.85 -29.91
C GLN A 117 -15.65 -24.10 -30.51
N ASP A 118 -16.16 -24.97 -29.63
CA ASP A 118 -16.95 -26.12 -30.02
C ASP A 118 -18.25 -25.55 -30.56
N ASP A 119 -18.42 -25.64 -31.88
CA ASP A 119 -19.52 -25.07 -32.64
C ASP A 119 -20.85 -25.53 -32.04
N ASN A 120 -21.57 -24.60 -31.42
CA ASN A 120 -23.02 -24.63 -31.38
C ASN A 120 -23.49 -23.25 -31.83
N GLU A 121 -23.92 -23.21 -33.09
CA GLU A 121 -24.72 -22.13 -33.66
C GLU A 121 -26.04 -22.05 -32.89
N ASP A 122 -26.31 -20.91 -32.24
CA ASP A 122 -27.64 -20.34 -32.18
C ASP A 122 -27.49 -18.82 -31.99
N ASP A 123 -28.01 -18.10 -32.97
CA ASP A 123 -28.03 -16.66 -33.13
C ASP A 123 -29.19 -16.11 -32.29
N ASP A 124 -28.93 -15.15 -31.39
CA ASP A 124 -29.91 -14.12 -31.03
C ASP A 124 -29.21 -12.97 -30.25
N ASP A 125 -29.43 -11.76 -30.77
CA ASP A 125 -28.90 -10.46 -30.32
C ASP A 125 -29.19 -10.14 -28.84
N ASP A 126 -28.18 -9.61 -28.13
CA ASP A 126 -28.41 -8.56 -27.12
C ASP A 126 -27.18 -7.65 -26.96
N GLU A 127 -27.43 -6.33 -26.99
CA GLU A 127 -26.42 -5.28 -27.00
C GLU A 127 -25.73 -5.11 -25.63
N GLY A 128 -24.40 -5.13 -25.62
CA GLY A 128 -23.60 -4.87 -24.43
C GLY A 128 -22.22 -4.29 -24.75
N GLN A 129 -22.16 -2.98 -24.86
CA GLN A 129 -20.97 -2.14 -25.08
C GLN A 129 -19.71 -2.61 -24.32
N GLY A 130 -18.67 -3.05 -25.04
CA GLY A 130 -17.36 -3.37 -24.44
C GLY A 130 -16.24 -3.46 -25.48
N GLY A 131 -15.34 -2.48 -25.48
CA GLY A 131 -14.24 -2.32 -26.44
C GLY A 131 -13.20 -3.46 -26.46
N GLY A 132 -13.54 -4.53 -27.17
CA GLY A 132 -12.58 -5.48 -27.74
C GLY A 132 -12.12 -4.98 -29.10
N ALA A 133 -10.80 -4.79 -29.27
CA ALA A 133 -10.23 -4.52 -30.59
C ALA A 133 -10.66 -5.65 -31.54
N LYS A 134 -11.60 -5.35 -32.44
CA LYS A 134 -11.94 -6.26 -33.54
C LYS A 134 -10.64 -6.51 -34.31
N ALA A 135 -10.24 -7.78 -34.36
CA ALA A 135 -9.14 -8.21 -35.21
C ALA A 135 -9.42 -7.73 -36.65
N PRO A 136 -8.45 -7.15 -37.37
CA PRO A 136 -8.65 -6.83 -38.76
C PRO A 136 -8.67 -8.15 -39.55
N GLY A 137 -9.80 -8.43 -40.20
CA GLY A 137 -9.92 -9.50 -41.20
C GLY A 137 -10.62 -10.77 -40.73
N LEU A 138 -11.96 -10.73 -40.67
CA LEU A 138 -12.76 -11.93 -40.96
C LEU A 138 -12.98 -11.99 -42.47
N GLY A 139 -12.07 -12.70 -43.16
CA GLY A 139 -12.16 -12.96 -44.59
C GLY A 139 -11.01 -13.86 -45.02
N GLY A 140 -11.29 -15.16 -45.12
CA GLY A 140 -10.39 -16.15 -45.72
C GLY A 140 -9.26 -16.66 -44.82
N GLY A 141 -9.33 -17.96 -44.46
CA GLY A 141 -8.20 -18.77 -43.99
C GLY A 141 -7.30 -18.13 -42.93
N ARG A 142 -7.74 -18.15 -41.66
CA ARG A 142 -6.99 -17.55 -40.55
C ARG A 142 -5.64 -18.26 -40.35
N ARG A 143 -4.57 -17.74 -40.96
CA ARG A 143 -3.19 -18.09 -40.62
C ARG A 143 -2.92 -17.65 -39.18
N TYR A 144 -2.37 -18.56 -38.40
CA TYR A 144 -1.88 -18.26 -37.06
C TYR A 144 -0.86 -17.12 -37.11
N VAL A 145 -1.07 -16.10 -36.27
CA VAL A 145 -0.13 -14.98 -36.09
C VAL A 145 0.58 -15.18 -34.74
N PRO A 146 1.89 -15.48 -34.73
CA PRO A 146 2.64 -15.66 -33.50
C PRO A 146 2.64 -14.41 -32.63
N PRO A 147 2.60 -14.55 -31.30
CA PRO A 147 2.67 -13.41 -30.39
C PRO A 147 4.01 -12.67 -30.55
N ARG A 148 3.94 -11.34 -30.56
CA ARG A 148 5.13 -10.49 -30.70
C ARG A 148 5.95 -10.54 -29.41
N LEU A 149 7.19 -11.03 -29.49
CA LEU A 149 8.14 -10.97 -28.39
C LEU A 149 8.71 -9.55 -28.28
N VAL A 150 8.64 -8.97 -27.08
CA VAL A 150 9.30 -7.72 -26.74
C VAL A 150 10.61 -8.05 -26.03
N PRO A 151 11.75 -7.45 -26.42
CA PRO A 151 13.03 -7.74 -25.79
C PRO A 151 13.03 -7.32 -24.31
N VAL A 152 13.44 -8.25 -23.45
CA VAL A 152 13.72 -8.00 -22.04
C VAL A 152 15.19 -7.60 -21.94
N ASN A 153 15.46 -6.36 -21.54
CA ASN A 153 16.82 -5.93 -21.26
C ASN A 153 17.26 -6.53 -19.91
N TYR A 154 18.38 -7.27 -19.94
CA TYR A 154 19.06 -7.78 -18.75
C TYR A 154 20.16 -6.82 -18.32
#